data_AF-A0A7C1M467-F1
#
_entry.id   AF-A0A7C1M467-F1
#
_cell.length_a   1.000
_cell.length_b   1.000
_cell.length_c   1.000
_cell.angle_alpha   90.00
_cell.angle_beta   90.00
_cell.angle_gamma   90.00
#
_symmetry.space_group_name_H-M   'P 1'
#
loop_
_entity.id
_entity.type
_entity.pdbx_description
1 polymer ?
#
loop_
_entity_poly.entity_id
_entity_poly.type
_entity_poly.pdbx_seq_one_letter_code
_entity_poly.pdbx_strand_id
1 'polypeptide(L)' 'MFIKLLLLSLILVTIALVGLAFKVLFTSKGRFPETHVGRNKEMAKRGIKCAQSIDVGCHPTDDFPGCPACRDLK' A
#
# COMPACT_ATOMS: atom_id res chain seq x y z
N MET A 1 12.19 -44.55 -1.94
CA MET A 1 11.26 -43.99 -0.92
C MET A 1 11.34 -42.47 -0.87
N PHE A 2 12.54 -41.89 -0.83
CA PHE A 2 12.79 -40.44 -0.84
C PHE A 2 12.16 -39.69 -2.03
N ILE A 3 12.34 -40.18 -3.27
CA ILE A 3 11.77 -39.53 -4.48
C ILE A 3 10.24 -39.39 -4.40
N LYS A 4 9.54 -40.40 -3.84
CA LYS A 4 8.08 -40.37 -3.69
C LYS A 4 7.64 -39.28 -2.70
N LEU A 5 8.39 -39.11 -1.61
CA LEU A 5 8.14 -38.06 -0.61
C LEU A 5 8.43 -36.67 -1.18
N LEU A 6 9.51 -36.52 -1.96
CA LEU A 6 9.87 -35.27 -2.61
C LEU A 6 8.77 -34.84 -3.59
N LEU A 7 8.29 -35.77 -4.43
CA LEU A 7 7.20 -35.52 -5.37
C LEU A 7 5.90 -35.11 -4.65
N LEU A 8 5.56 -35.80 -3.55
CA LEU A 8 4.38 -35.48 -2.74
C LEU A 8 4.48 -34.08 -2.13
N SER A 9 5.65 -33.73 -1.58
CA SER A 9 5.89 -32.40 -1.00
C SER A 9 5.80 -31.29 -2.05
N LEU A 10 6.34 -31.52 -3.25
CA LEU A 10 6.34 -30.55 -4.34
C LEU A 10 4.91 -30.26 -4.81
N ILE A 11 4.07 -31.28 -4.92
CA ILE A 11 2.65 -31.14 -5.29
C ILE A 11 1.90 -30.32 -4.23
N LEU A 12 2.14 -30.58 -2.95
CA LEU A 12 1.50 -29.85 -1.86
C LEU A 12 1.87 -28.36 -1.86
N VAL A 13 3.16 -28.06 -2.03
CA VAL A 13 3.66 -26.67 -2.09
C VAL A 13 3.13 -25.95 -3.33
N THR A 14 3.11 -26.61 -4.49
CA THR A 14 2.57 -26.01 -5.72
C THR A 14 1.08 -25.71 -5.59
N ILE A 15 0.28 -26.60 -5.02
CA ILE A 15 -1.15 -26.32 -4.75
C ILE A 15 -1.33 -25.12 -3.82
N ALA A 16 -0.52 -25.01 -2.75
CA ALA A 16 -0.58 -23.88 -1.83
C ALA A 16 -0.23 -22.54 -2.52
N LEU A 17 0.83 -22.52 -3.33
CA LEU A 17 1.24 -21.32 -4.09
C LEU A 17 0.19 -20.92 -5.12
N VAL A 18 -0.40 -21.89 -5.83
CA VAL A 18 -1.48 -21.64 -6.78
C VAL A 18 -2.71 -21.09 -6.06
N GLY A 19 -3.09 -21.65 -4.92
CA GLY A 19 -4.20 -21.15 -4.11
C GLY A 19 -4.00 -19.70 -3.63
N LEU A 20 -2.78 -19.35 -3.21
CA LEU A 20 -2.42 -17.99 -2.83
C LEU A 20 -2.50 -17.03 -4.03
N ALA A 21 -2.01 -17.46 -5.19
CA ALA A 21 -2.01 -16.66 -6.42
C ALA A 21 -3.40 -16.53 -7.06
N PHE A 22 -4.31 -17.48 -6.82
CA PHE A 22 -5.62 -17.55 -7.47
C PHE A 22 -6.42 -16.25 -7.30
N LYS A 23 -6.41 -15.65 -6.11
CA LYS A 23 -7.15 -14.41 -5.83
C LYS A 23 -6.54 -13.18 -6.53
N VAL A 24 -5.23 -13.19 -6.79
CA VAL A 24 -4.53 -12.09 -7.46
C VAL A 24 -4.68 -12.21 -8.98
N LEU A 25 -4.55 -13.42 -9.53
CA LEU A 25 -4.62 -13.69 -10.97
C LEU A 25 -6.05 -13.70 -11.53
N PHE A 26 -7.03 -14.25 -10.79
CA PHE A 26 -8.40 -14.41 -11.29
C PHE A 26 -9.35 -13.28 -10.89
N THR A 27 -8.90 -12.27 -10.12
CA THR A 27 -9.76 -11.11 -9.85
C THR A 27 -9.75 -10.15 -11.04
N SER A 28 -10.94 -9.81 -11.55
CA SER A 28 -11.16 -9.05 -12.80
C SER A 28 -10.49 -7.65 -12.84
N LYS A 29 -10.08 -7.12 -11.69
CA LYS A 29 -9.28 -5.89 -11.55
C LYS A 29 -7.98 -6.14 -10.81
N GLY A 30 -7.27 -7.22 -11.13
CA GLY A 30 -6.04 -7.74 -10.50
C GLY A 30 -4.81 -6.82 -10.51
N ARG A 31 -5.02 -5.51 -10.30
CA ARG A 31 -3.98 -4.59 -9.89
C ARG A 31 -3.78 -4.78 -8.40
N PHE A 32 -2.51 -4.83 -8.00
CA PHE A 32 -2.18 -4.64 -6.60
C PHE A 32 -2.79 -3.31 -6.12
N PRO A 33 -3.41 -3.28 -4.93
CA PRO A 33 -3.98 -2.05 -4.38
C PRO A 33 -2.89 -0.97 -4.30
N GLU A 34 -3.27 0.30 -4.49
CA GLU A 34 -2.33 1.42 -4.33
C GLU A 34 -1.74 1.40 -2.91
N THR A 35 -0.45 1.10 -2.80
CA THR A 35 0.28 1.01 -1.53
C THR A 35 0.64 2.39 -0.96
N HIS A 36 0.64 3.42 -1.82
CA HIS A 36 0.78 4.81 -1.37
C HIS A 36 -0.50 5.27 -0.67
N VAL A 37 -0.41 5.42 0.66
CA VAL A 37 -1.51 5.87 1.52
C VAL A 37 -2.17 7.15 0.99
N GLY A 38 -1.38 8.13 0.53
CA GLY A 38 -1.90 9.40 0.04
C GLY A 38 -2.64 9.35 -1.30
N ARG A 39 -2.35 8.37 -2.17
CA ARG A 39 -2.98 8.22 -3.49
C ARG A 39 -4.10 7.17 -3.52
N ASN A 40 -4.22 6.40 -2.44
CA ASN A 40 -5.21 5.34 -2.34
C ASN A 40 -6.58 5.89 -1.89
N LYS A 41 -7.53 5.94 -2.83
CA LYS A 41 -8.90 6.41 -2.61
C LYS A 41 -9.63 5.63 -1.52
N GLU A 42 -9.39 4.32 -1.41
CA GLU A 42 -10.05 3.46 -0.42
C GLU A 42 -9.52 3.70 1.01
N MET A 43 -8.26 4.11 1.15
CA MET A 43 -7.66 4.51 2.43
C MET A 43 -8.13 5.92 2.83
N ALA A 44 -8.23 6.83 1.86
CA ALA A 44 -8.75 8.18 2.09
C ALA A 44 -10.21 8.17 2.59
N LYS A 45 -11.07 7.31 2.01
CA LYS A 45 -12.46 7.12 2.49
C LYS A 45 -12.55 6.66 3.95
N ARG A 46 -11.52 5.98 4.45
CA ARG A 46 -11.41 5.49 5.83
C ARG A 46 -10.76 6.51 6.77
N GLY A 47 -10.42 7.71 6.29
CA GLY A 47 -9.77 8.76 7.07
C GLY A 47 -8.26 8.53 7.30
N ILE A 48 -7.65 7.54 6.65
CA ILE A 48 -6.22 7.24 6.81
C ILE A 48 -5.43 8.16 5.89
N LYS A 49 -4.54 8.97 6.47
CA LYS A 49 -3.66 9.92 5.77
C LYS A 49 -2.19 9.53 5.94
N CYS A 50 -1.31 10.09 5.10
CA CYS A 50 0.13 9.87 5.21
C CYS A 50 0.64 10.42 6.55
N ALA A 51 1.47 9.67 7.28
CA ALA A 51 2.08 10.15 8.52
C ALA A 51 2.90 11.43 8.30
N GLN A 52 3.53 11.56 7.12
CA GLN A 52 4.28 12.75 6.72
C GLN A 52 3.40 13.95 6.32
N SER A 53 2.09 13.76 6.16
CA SER A 53 1.16 14.89 5.94
C SER A 53 0.79 15.63 7.23
N ILE A 54 1.30 15.18 8.38
CA ILE A 54 1.15 15.89 9.66
C ILE A 54 2.20 17.01 9.80
N ASP A 55 3.15 17.09 8.88
CA ASP A 55 4.10 18.19 8.78
C ASP A 55 3.78 19.03 7.53
N VAL A 56 2.81 19.92 7.63
CA VAL A 56 3.00 21.24 7.00
C VAL A 56 4.08 21.95 7.80
N GLY A 57 5.31 21.44 7.70
CA GLY A 57 6.49 21.99 8.31
C GLY A 57 6.76 23.35 7.71
N CYS A 58 6.04 24.36 8.18
CA CYS A 58 6.53 25.71 8.13
C CYS A 58 7.70 25.78 9.09
N HIS A 59 8.89 25.62 8.54
CA HIS A 59 10.07 26.16 9.18
C HIS A 59 10.05 27.66 8.87
N PRO A 60 9.80 28.55 9.85
CA PRO A 60 10.06 29.96 9.63
C PRO A 60 11.56 30.06 9.31
N THR A 61 11.86 30.43 8.07
CA THR A 61 13.19 30.93 7.72
C THR A 61 13.14 32.43 7.97
N ASP A 62 14.23 33.03 8.44
CA ASP A 62 14.26 34.44 8.85
C ASP A 62 13.83 35.41 7.74
N ASP A 63 13.81 34.94 6.48
CA ASP A 63 13.40 35.67 5.28
C ASP A 63 11.87 35.76 5.07
N PHE A 64 11.06 34.88 5.68
CA PHE A 64 9.60 34.87 5.50
C PHE A 64 8.85 34.73 6.85
N PRO A 65 8.30 35.82 7.41
CA PRO A 65 7.54 35.81 8.66
C PRO A 65 6.09 35.30 8.47
N GLY A 66 5.92 34.13 7.86
CA GLY A 66 4.61 33.48 7.75
C GLY A 66 4.51 32.37 6.72
N CYS A 67 3.65 31.39 7.00
CA CYS A 67 3.24 30.33 6.09
C CYS A 67 2.28 30.87 5.02
N PRO A 68 2.65 30.97 3.74
CA PRO A 68 1.70 31.36 2.70
C PRO A 68 0.53 30.37 2.55
N ALA A 69 0.71 29.12 2.98
CA ALA A 69 -0.30 28.06 2.85
C ALA A 69 -1.47 28.16 3.84
N CYS A 70 -1.40 28.98 4.90
CA CYS A 70 -2.51 29.16 5.84
C CYS A 70 -3.42 30.37 5.50
N ARG A 71 -3.12 31.12 4.43
CA ARG A 71 -3.90 32.32 4.07
C ARG A 71 -5.16 32.03 3.24
N ASP A 72 -5.34 30.80 2.76
CA ASP A 72 -6.48 30.39 1.93
C ASP A 72 -7.48 29.48 2.67
N LEU A 73 -7.59 29.61 3.99
CA LEU A 73 -8.78 29.16 4.74
C LEU A 73 -9.71 30.36 4.94
N LYS A 74 -10.42 30.72 3.86
CA LYS A 74 -11.65 31.51 3.92
C LYS A 74 -12.84 30.55 4.02
#